data_AF-A0AAE8MGI4-F1
#
_entry.id   AF-A0AAE8MGI4-F1
#
_cell.length_a   1.000
_cell.length_b   1.000
_cell.length_c   1.000
_cell.angle_alpha   90.00
_cell.angle_beta   90.00
_cell.angle_gamma   90.00
#
_symmetry.space_group_name_H-M   'P 1'
#
loop_
_entity.id
_entity.type
_entity.pdbx_description
1 polymer ?
#
loop_
_entity_poly.entity_id
_entity_poly.type
_entity_poly.pdbx_seq_one_letter_code
_entity_poly.pdbx_strand_id
1 'polypeptide(L)'
;MTDPISLQLQLDVGLSDMTYTEQEIFLILTSFLLETRRPTAPEAAAQINNLFPHQPEKDGKKKSPGGFLAAFWDIALQIAVQLDYQTQSMLNFISLTKALRDMPSSAILEDGRRLWQDLPDLALFFTERWNQAGITNQTTIPRETSRRWINLNGLAAYLTIENLYGGWYRALESIKLGLENGSRREAQNVIQCFAPATAAWFIPSSQQIYDKCKANALQDSSSHGQLWKGKSGFSLERWAFWRSRFVQLINHSLTTDELREIFLAAETAMGGVRE
;
A
#
# COMPACT_ATOMS: atom_id res chain seq x y z
N MET A 1 13.76 21.03 15.16
CA MET A 1 14.29 21.18 13.78
C MET A 1 14.94 19.85 13.42
N THR A 2 14.16 18.97 12.81
CA THR A 2 14.63 17.70 12.26
C THR A 2 15.13 17.99 10.84
N ASP A 3 16.36 17.62 10.55
CA ASP A 3 16.90 17.59 9.18
C ASP A 3 15.93 16.83 8.26
N PRO A 4 15.65 17.32 7.04
CA PRO A 4 14.97 16.50 6.05
C PRO A 4 15.96 15.39 5.66
N ILE A 5 15.71 14.17 6.11
CA ILE A 5 16.33 12.98 5.52
C ILE A 5 16.00 13.08 4.03
N SER A 6 16.99 13.46 3.23
CA SER A 6 16.93 13.32 1.78
C SER A 6 16.60 11.86 1.52
N LEU A 7 15.40 11.58 0.99
CA LEU A 7 14.92 10.24 0.79
C LEU A 7 15.82 9.56 -0.26
N GLN A 8 16.84 8.84 0.20
CA GLN A 8 17.69 8.07 -0.69
C GLN A 8 16.93 6.80 -1.08
N LEU A 9 16.27 6.85 -2.23
CA LEU A 9 15.50 5.72 -2.76
C LEU A 9 16.40 4.51 -2.97
N GLN A 10 15.98 3.37 -2.42
CA GLN A 10 16.64 2.09 -2.60
C GLN A 10 15.84 1.28 -3.62
N LEU A 11 16.46 1.02 -4.77
CA LEU A 11 15.92 0.15 -5.82
C LEU A 11 16.63 -1.21 -5.76
N ASP A 12 15.95 -2.27 -6.18
CA ASP A 12 16.51 -3.62 -6.25
C ASP A 12 17.66 -3.71 -7.27
N VAL A 13 17.63 -2.86 -8.28
CA VAL A 13 18.60 -2.77 -9.38
C VAL A 13 19.17 -1.35 -9.42
N GLY A 14 20.49 -1.23 -9.60
CA GLY A 14 21.15 0.07 -9.73
C GLY A 14 20.74 0.78 -11.02
N LEU A 15 20.72 2.12 -11.00
CA LEU A 15 20.35 2.92 -12.18
C LEU A 15 21.22 2.61 -13.41
N SER A 16 22.49 2.23 -13.22
CA SER A 16 23.40 1.83 -14.30
C SER A 16 22.99 0.55 -15.02
N ASP A 17 22.24 -0.32 -14.34
CA ASP A 17 21.85 -1.64 -14.82
C ASP A 17 20.43 -1.61 -15.42
N MET A 18 19.73 -0.48 -15.28
CA MET A 18 18.42 -0.23 -15.89
C MET A 18 18.56 0.07 -17.38
N THR A 19 17.59 -0.39 -18.16
CA THR A 19 17.40 0.06 -19.53
C THR A 19 17.08 1.56 -19.60
N TYR A 20 17.30 2.19 -20.75
CA TYR A 20 16.96 3.60 -20.95
C TYR A 20 15.50 3.91 -20.60
N THR A 21 14.57 3.04 -20.99
CA THR A 21 13.13 3.22 -20.68
C THR A 21 12.85 3.13 -19.18
N GLU A 22 13.51 2.24 -18.44
CA GLU A 22 13.38 2.14 -16.98
C GLU A 22 13.93 3.37 -16.27
N GLN A 23 15.05 3.91 -16.75
CA GLN A 23 15.61 5.17 -16.24
C GLN A 23 14.64 6.33 -16.46
N GLU A 24 14.03 6.44 -17.65
CA GLU A 24 13.01 7.46 -17.94
C GLU A 24 11.77 7.31 -17.04
N ILE A 25 11.27 6.08 -16.84
CA ILE A 25 10.18 5.80 -15.88
C ILE A 25 10.56 6.28 -14.48
N PHE A 26 11.75 5.91 -14.00
CA PHE A 26 12.24 6.30 -12.68
C PHE A 26 12.32 7.83 -12.54
N LEU A 27 12.84 8.53 -13.54
CA LEU A 27 12.96 9.99 -13.54
C LEU A 27 11.58 10.67 -13.50
N ILE A 28 10.62 10.21 -14.31
CA ILE A 28 9.26 10.76 -14.31
C ILE A 28 8.61 10.57 -12.93
N LEU A 29 8.70 9.35 -12.38
CA LEU A 29 8.13 9.02 -11.08
C LEU A 29 8.76 9.85 -9.96
N THR A 30 10.08 9.92 -9.91
CA THR A 30 10.78 10.65 -8.83
C THR A 30 10.54 12.15 -8.89
N SER A 31 10.57 12.75 -10.09
CA SER A 31 10.23 14.17 -10.26
C SER A 31 8.79 14.44 -9.79
N PHE A 32 7.82 13.61 -10.20
CA PHE A 32 6.43 13.81 -9.80
C PHE A 32 6.14 13.55 -8.31
N LEU A 33 6.76 12.53 -7.73
CA LEU A 33 6.46 12.09 -6.37
C LEU A 33 7.22 12.88 -5.30
N LEU A 34 8.44 13.33 -5.60
CA LEU A 34 9.34 13.92 -4.62
C LEU A 34 9.55 15.43 -4.82
N GLU A 35 9.39 15.95 -6.03
CA GLU A 35 9.60 17.37 -6.29
C GLU A 35 8.29 18.15 -6.16
N THR A 36 8.38 19.37 -5.63
CA THR A 36 7.22 20.23 -5.35
C THR A 36 6.73 21.01 -6.58
N ARG A 37 7.27 20.71 -7.77
CA ARG A 37 6.94 21.38 -9.04
C ARG A 37 6.59 20.34 -10.10
N ARG A 38 5.93 20.81 -11.17
CA ARG A 38 5.42 20.04 -12.34
C ARG A 38 6.27 18.79 -12.64
N PRO A 39 5.64 17.67 -13.04
CA PRO A 39 4.31 17.59 -13.68
C PRO A 39 3.10 17.47 -12.73
N THR A 40 1.90 17.74 -13.24
CA THR A 40 0.62 17.31 -12.63
C THR A 40 0.39 15.81 -12.84
N ALA A 41 -0.53 15.17 -12.11
CA ALA A 41 -0.80 13.74 -12.28
C ALA A 41 -1.19 13.35 -13.74
N PRO A 42 -2.06 14.11 -14.46
CA PRO A 42 -2.33 13.82 -15.86
C PRO A 42 -1.12 13.99 -16.79
N GLU A 43 -0.27 14.99 -16.53
CA GLU A 43 0.96 15.20 -17.32
C GLU A 43 1.96 14.06 -17.09
N ALA A 44 2.15 13.63 -15.84
CA ALA A 44 3.01 12.49 -15.50
C ALA A 44 2.47 11.19 -16.12
N ALA A 45 1.16 10.96 -16.04
CA ALA A 45 0.51 9.82 -16.68
C ALA A 45 0.73 9.84 -18.21
N ALA A 46 0.57 11.01 -18.85
CA ALA A 46 0.82 11.16 -20.28
C ALA A 46 2.29 10.89 -20.66
N GLN A 47 3.24 11.34 -19.85
CA GLN A 47 4.66 11.05 -20.05
C GLN A 47 4.94 9.54 -19.97
N ILE A 48 4.40 8.85 -18.95
CA ILE A 48 4.51 7.39 -18.83
C ILE A 48 3.86 6.69 -20.02
N ASN A 49 2.66 7.12 -20.42
CA ASN A 49 1.97 6.55 -21.58
C ASN A 49 2.77 6.72 -22.88
N ASN A 50 3.46 7.85 -23.07
CA ASN A 50 4.28 8.08 -24.27
C ASN A 50 5.51 7.15 -24.35
N LEU A 51 5.93 6.57 -23.22
CA LEU A 51 6.98 5.54 -23.20
C LEU A 51 6.46 4.14 -23.54
N PHE A 52 5.13 3.93 -23.53
CA PHE A 52 4.53 2.63 -23.76
C PHE A 52 4.75 2.17 -25.21
N PRO A 53 5.27 0.95 -25.45
CA PRO A 53 5.44 0.43 -26.80
C PRO A 53 4.09 -0.04 -27.35
N HIS A 54 3.38 0.84 -28.07
CA HIS A 54 2.06 0.53 -28.65
C HIS A 54 2.04 -0.65 -29.65
N GLN A 55 3.19 -1.06 -30.15
CA GLN A 55 3.36 -2.28 -30.96
C GLN A 55 4.59 -3.05 -30.46
N PRO A 56 4.54 -4.39 -30.43
CA PRO A 56 5.74 -5.20 -30.21
C PRO A 56 6.75 -4.94 -31.33
N GLU A 57 7.95 -4.48 -31.01
CA GLU A 57 9.00 -4.29 -32.02
C GLU A 57 9.54 -5.65 -32.50
N LYS A 58 9.72 -5.78 -33.83
CA LYS A 58 10.21 -7.01 -34.48
C LYS A 58 11.69 -7.33 -34.17
N ASP A 59 12.46 -6.35 -33.72
CA ASP A 59 13.93 -6.43 -33.62
C ASP A 59 14.45 -6.74 -32.21
N GLY A 60 13.57 -7.01 -31.23
CA GLY A 60 13.94 -7.53 -29.89
C GLY A 60 14.76 -6.60 -28.99
N LYS A 61 15.02 -5.35 -29.40
CA LYS A 61 15.84 -4.38 -28.65
C LYS A 61 15.06 -3.50 -27.66
N LYS A 62 13.73 -3.40 -27.80
CA LYS A 62 12.84 -2.76 -26.81
C LYS A 62 11.96 -3.80 -26.11
N LYS A 63 11.60 -3.53 -24.85
CA LYS A 63 10.68 -4.38 -24.07
C LYS A 63 9.33 -4.46 -24.77
N SER A 64 8.73 -5.65 -24.76
CA SER A 64 7.34 -5.86 -25.19
C SER A 64 6.38 -5.03 -24.33
N PRO A 65 5.11 -4.82 -24.76
CA PRO A 65 4.07 -4.21 -23.93
C PRO A 65 4.01 -4.75 -22.49
N GLY A 66 4.04 -6.09 -22.34
CA GLY A 66 4.08 -6.73 -21.02
C GLY A 66 5.37 -6.46 -20.27
N GLY A 67 6.53 -6.48 -20.94
CA GLY A 67 7.81 -6.15 -20.31
C GLY A 67 7.88 -4.69 -19.81
N PHE A 68 7.24 -3.76 -20.53
CA PHE A 68 7.12 -2.37 -20.11
C PHE A 68 6.22 -2.24 -18.87
N LEU A 69 5.03 -2.85 -18.87
CA LEU A 69 4.10 -2.80 -17.73
C LEU A 69 4.72 -3.42 -16.47
N ALA A 70 5.43 -4.53 -16.65
CA ALA A 70 6.19 -5.16 -15.58
C ALA A 70 7.22 -4.21 -14.97
N ALA A 71 8.06 -3.59 -15.81
CA ALA A 71 9.07 -2.63 -15.37
C ALA A 71 8.44 -1.40 -14.69
N PHE A 72 7.37 -0.87 -15.26
CA PHE A 72 6.66 0.28 -14.72
C PHE A 72 6.13 0.01 -13.31
N TRP A 73 5.32 -1.04 -13.13
CA TRP A 73 4.74 -1.33 -11.82
C TRP A 73 5.78 -1.72 -10.79
N ASP A 74 6.82 -2.43 -11.22
CA ASP A 74 7.90 -2.82 -10.32
C ASP A 74 8.62 -1.59 -9.74
N ILE A 75 9.08 -0.67 -10.60
CA ILE A 75 9.75 0.57 -10.18
C ILE A 75 8.79 1.44 -9.36
N ALA A 76 7.56 1.61 -9.84
CA ALA A 76 6.54 2.43 -9.18
C ALA A 76 6.28 1.97 -7.74
N LEU A 77 6.10 0.67 -7.53
CA LEU A 77 5.83 0.12 -6.21
C LEU A 77 7.09 0.09 -5.32
N GLN A 78 8.28 -0.14 -5.88
CA GLN A 78 9.53 -0.01 -5.13
C GLN A 78 9.71 1.40 -4.56
N ILE A 79 9.36 2.44 -5.32
CA ILE A 79 9.38 3.83 -4.82
C ILE A 79 8.26 4.03 -3.79
N ALA A 80 7.04 3.63 -4.11
CA ALA A 80 5.86 3.93 -3.30
C ALA A 80 5.96 3.40 -1.86
N VAL A 81 6.51 2.20 -1.64
CA VAL A 81 6.67 1.62 -0.28
C VAL A 81 7.69 2.37 0.58
N GLN A 82 8.51 3.23 -0.01
CA GLN A 82 9.48 4.05 0.71
C GLN A 82 8.89 5.41 1.11
N LEU A 83 7.76 5.80 0.51
CA LEU A 83 7.05 7.04 0.84
C LEU A 83 6.28 6.85 2.15
N ASP A 84 6.40 7.80 3.06
CA ASP A 84 5.52 7.84 4.23
C ASP A 84 4.07 8.01 3.75
N TYR A 85 3.22 7.04 4.12
CA TYR A 85 1.83 6.99 3.66
C TYR A 85 0.99 8.20 4.10
N GLN A 86 1.43 8.95 5.11
CA GLN A 86 0.73 10.15 5.60
C GLN A 86 1.11 11.41 4.81
N THR A 87 2.05 11.33 3.88
CA THR A 87 2.57 12.50 3.16
C THR A 87 1.88 12.72 1.80
N GLN A 88 2.02 13.94 1.27
CA GLN A 88 1.54 14.29 -0.06
C GLN A 88 2.16 13.42 -1.16
N SER A 89 3.40 12.92 -1.00
CA SER A 89 4.04 12.04 -1.98
C SER A 89 3.26 10.74 -2.17
N MET A 90 2.73 10.15 -1.09
CA MET A 90 1.84 8.98 -1.21
C MET A 90 0.56 9.34 -1.97
N LEU A 91 -0.08 10.46 -1.62
CA LEU A 91 -1.30 10.92 -2.31
C LEU A 91 -1.05 11.26 -3.79
N ASN A 92 0.15 11.73 -4.14
CA ASN A 92 0.57 11.92 -5.52
C ASN A 92 0.62 10.58 -6.26
N PHE A 93 1.19 9.53 -5.66
CA PHE A 93 1.20 8.19 -6.26
C PHE A 93 -0.22 7.68 -6.58
N ILE A 94 -1.15 7.87 -5.64
CA ILE A 94 -2.56 7.54 -5.83
C ILE A 94 -3.16 8.36 -6.97
N SER A 95 -2.89 9.66 -7.01
CA SER A 95 -3.37 10.57 -8.05
C SER A 95 -2.83 10.20 -9.44
N LEU A 96 -1.56 9.80 -9.56
CA LEU A 96 -0.99 9.29 -10.79
C LEU A 96 -1.68 7.99 -11.25
N THR A 97 -1.92 7.07 -10.32
CA THR A 97 -2.61 5.81 -10.61
C THR A 97 -4.04 6.07 -11.12
N LYS A 98 -4.76 7.02 -10.52
CA LYS A 98 -6.07 7.49 -11.01
C LYS A 98 -5.96 8.12 -12.39
N ALA A 99 -4.97 9.00 -12.60
CA ALA A 99 -4.76 9.67 -13.88
C ALA A 99 -4.44 8.69 -15.02
N LEU A 100 -3.69 7.61 -14.74
CA LEU A 100 -3.49 6.51 -15.68
C LEU A 100 -4.82 5.81 -15.97
N ARG A 101 -5.56 5.37 -14.94
CA ARG A 101 -6.86 4.69 -15.11
C ARG A 101 -7.86 5.53 -15.90
N ASP A 102 -7.93 6.82 -15.63
CA ASP A 102 -8.93 7.72 -16.20
C ASP A 102 -8.49 8.28 -17.57
N MET A 103 -7.28 7.94 -18.03
CA MET A 103 -6.77 8.36 -19.33
C MET A 103 -7.61 7.78 -20.48
N PRO A 104 -7.95 8.60 -21.50
CA PRO A 104 -8.53 8.09 -22.73
C PRO A 104 -7.47 7.30 -23.51
N SER A 105 -7.56 5.98 -23.46
CA SER A 105 -6.74 5.06 -24.25
C SER A 105 -7.66 4.07 -24.95
N SER A 106 -7.51 3.92 -26.26
CA SER A 106 -8.18 2.89 -27.05
C SER A 106 -7.31 1.64 -27.25
N ALA A 107 -6.11 1.60 -26.65
CA ALA A 107 -5.21 0.48 -26.80
C ALA A 107 -5.69 -0.72 -25.96
N ILE A 108 -5.77 -1.87 -26.62
CA ILE A 108 -6.14 -3.15 -26.02
C ILE A 108 -4.91 -4.04 -26.04
N LEU A 109 -4.58 -4.63 -24.89
CA LEU A 109 -3.50 -5.60 -24.75
C LEU A 109 -3.88 -6.94 -25.39
N GLU A 110 -2.89 -7.80 -25.63
CA GLU A 110 -3.11 -9.12 -26.25
C GLU A 110 -4.09 -10.01 -25.46
N ASP A 111 -4.20 -9.80 -24.15
CA ASP A 111 -5.12 -10.51 -23.25
C ASP A 111 -6.53 -9.87 -23.15
N GLY A 112 -6.79 -8.83 -23.95
CA GLY A 112 -8.08 -8.15 -24.01
C GLY A 112 -8.28 -7.04 -22.97
N ARG A 113 -7.35 -6.84 -22.03
CA ARG A 113 -7.41 -5.72 -21.08
C ARG A 113 -7.15 -4.40 -21.79
N ARG A 114 -7.86 -3.35 -21.37
CA ARG A 114 -7.63 -1.99 -21.85
C ARG A 114 -6.44 -1.37 -21.14
N LEU A 115 -5.53 -0.80 -21.92
CA LEU A 115 -4.30 -0.20 -21.41
C LEU A 115 -4.65 0.94 -20.43
N TRP A 116 -4.12 0.83 -19.22
CA TRP A 116 -4.36 1.70 -18.06
C TRP A 116 -5.74 1.62 -17.42
N GLN A 117 -6.86 1.58 -18.17
CA GLN A 117 -8.18 1.59 -17.52
C GLN A 117 -8.43 0.35 -16.65
N ASP A 118 -7.87 -0.79 -17.05
CA ASP A 118 -7.97 -2.03 -16.28
C ASP A 118 -6.74 -2.25 -15.37
N LEU A 119 -5.85 -1.25 -15.25
CA LEU A 119 -4.61 -1.26 -14.45
C LEU A 119 -3.84 -2.60 -14.55
N PRO A 120 -3.47 -3.02 -15.77
CA PRO A 120 -2.91 -4.34 -16.01
C PRO A 120 -1.66 -4.56 -15.16
N ASP A 121 -1.59 -5.69 -14.47
CA ASP A 121 -0.45 -6.18 -13.66
C ASP A 121 -0.21 -5.43 -12.34
N LEU A 122 -0.93 -4.35 -12.03
CA LEU A 122 -0.84 -3.67 -10.73
C LEU A 122 -1.04 -4.66 -9.57
N ALA A 123 -2.11 -5.46 -9.62
CA ALA A 123 -2.41 -6.41 -8.55
C ALA A 123 -1.37 -7.53 -8.42
N LEU A 124 -0.72 -7.91 -9.52
CA LEU A 124 0.34 -8.91 -9.55
C LEU A 124 1.59 -8.37 -8.83
N PHE A 125 2.13 -7.24 -9.29
CA PHE A 125 3.33 -6.63 -8.71
C PHE A 125 3.10 -6.17 -7.27
N PHE A 126 1.90 -5.70 -6.93
CA PHE A 126 1.55 -5.39 -5.54
C PHE A 126 1.64 -6.65 -4.65
N THR A 127 1.17 -7.79 -5.17
CA THR A 127 1.22 -9.07 -4.46
C THR A 127 2.65 -9.58 -4.31
N GLU A 128 3.49 -9.42 -5.34
CA GLU A 128 4.91 -9.74 -5.28
C GLU A 128 5.62 -8.92 -4.20
N ARG A 129 5.41 -7.60 -4.19
CA ARG A 129 6.02 -6.69 -3.19
C ARG A 129 5.55 -7.02 -1.78
N TRP A 130 4.28 -7.38 -1.61
CA TRP A 130 3.75 -7.88 -0.34
C TRP A 130 4.44 -9.16 0.13
N ASN A 131 4.65 -10.13 -0.77
CA ASN A 131 5.29 -11.39 -0.43
C ASN A 131 6.78 -11.21 -0.13
N GLN A 132 7.47 -10.36 -0.89
CA GLN A 132 8.89 -10.05 -0.70
C GLN A 132 9.19 -9.36 0.64
N ALA A 133 8.23 -8.63 1.21
CA ALA A 133 8.38 -8.06 2.55
C ALA A 133 8.65 -9.14 3.61
N GLY A 134 8.18 -10.38 3.39
CA GLY A 134 8.53 -11.56 4.20
C GLY A 134 8.29 -11.41 5.70
N ILE A 135 7.38 -10.51 6.09
CA ILE A 135 7.32 -9.94 7.45
C ILE A 135 6.93 -10.97 8.52
N THR A 136 6.13 -11.97 8.13
CA THR A 136 5.63 -13.02 9.04
C THR A 136 6.64 -14.14 9.29
N ASN A 137 7.73 -14.19 8.51
CA ASN A 137 8.74 -15.25 8.61
C ASN A 137 9.97 -14.81 9.42
N GLN A 138 9.94 -13.60 9.99
CA GLN A 138 11.08 -12.99 10.68
C GLN A 138 10.87 -13.02 12.20
N THR A 139 11.85 -13.56 12.93
CA THR A 139 11.85 -13.53 14.40
C THR A 139 11.93 -12.09 14.93
N THR A 140 12.79 -11.29 14.31
CA THR A 140 12.97 -9.87 14.61
C THR A 140 12.83 -9.10 13.30
N ILE A 141 11.99 -8.07 13.32
CA ILE A 141 11.72 -7.24 12.14
C ILE A 141 12.63 -6.00 12.20
N PRO A 142 13.53 -5.77 11.23
CA PRO A 142 14.32 -4.55 11.17
C PRO A 142 13.43 -3.31 11.05
N ARG A 143 13.85 -2.19 11.65
CA ARG A 143 13.07 -0.93 11.65
C ARG A 143 12.69 -0.48 10.23
N GLU A 144 13.62 -0.60 9.28
CA GLU A 144 13.37 -0.22 7.89
C GLU A 144 12.34 -1.12 7.21
N THR A 145 12.43 -2.43 7.42
CA THR A 145 11.44 -3.40 6.94
C THR A 145 10.06 -3.12 7.54
N SER A 146 10.00 -2.80 8.84
CA SER A 146 8.76 -2.41 9.50
C SER A 146 8.17 -1.14 8.87
N ARG A 147 8.98 -0.11 8.64
CA ARG A 147 8.56 1.15 8.02
C ARG A 147 7.96 0.91 6.62
N ARG A 148 8.64 0.14 5.77
CA ARG A 148 8.14 -0.21 4.44
C ARG A 148 6.85 -1.01 4.49
N TRP A 149 6.72 -1.92 5.46
CA TRP A 149 5.50 -2.68 5.67
C TRP A 149 4.31 -1.79 6.05
N ILE A 150 4.53 -0.82 6.94
CA ILE A 150 3.51 0.17 7.32
C ILE A 150 3.10 1.00 6.10
N ASN A 151 4.07 1.49 5.32
CA ASN A 151 3.81 2.27 4.12
C ASN A 151 3.08 1.47 3.04
N LEU A 152 3.44 0.19 2.85
CA LEU A 152 2.76 -0.71 1.93
C LEU A 152 1.29 -0.93 2.34
N ASN A 153 1.00 -1.01 3.64
CA ASN A 153 -0.38 -1.09 4.14
C ASN A 153 -1.14 0.22 3.93
N GLY A 154 -0.52 1.38 4.17
CA GLY A 154 -1.13 2.67 3.86
C GLY A 154 -1.41 2.84 2.36
N LEU A 155 -0.47 2.46 1.50
CA LEU A 155 -0.67 2.41 0.05
C LEU A 155 -1.85 1.51 -0.33
N ALA A 156 -1.91 0.29 0.23
CA ALA A 156 -3.03 -0.62 0.00
C ALA A 156 -4.37 0.01 0.41
N ALA A 157 -4.40 0.71 1.55
CA ALA A 157 -5.60 1.39 2.04
C ALA A 157 -6.07 2.45 1.05
N TYR A 158 -5.19 3.35 0.61
CA TYR A 158 -5.55 4.38 -0.37
C TYR A 158 -5.98 3.81 -1.72
N LEU A 159 -5.25 2.82 -2.25
CA LEU A 159 -5.65 2.17 -3.51
C LEU A 159 -7.03 1.50 -3.39
N THR A 160 -7.34 0.94 -2.22
CA THR A 160 -8.61 0.25 -1.97
C THR A 160 -9.78 1.23 -1.86
N ILE A 161 -9.64 2.34 -1.11
CA ILE A 161 -10.72 3.33 -0.99
C ILE A 161 -11.01 4.03 -2.33
N GLU A 162 -10.01 4.15 -3.21
CA GLU A 162 -10.14 4.73 -4.54
C GLU A 162 -10.61 3.72 -5.62
N ASN A 163 -10.94 2.49 -5.20
CA ASN A 163 -11.35 1.40 -6.08
C ASN A 163 -10.34 1.11 -7.21
N LEU A 164 -9.05 1.24 -6.91
CA LEU A 164 -7.93 0.89 -7.78
C LEU A 164 -7.39 -0.51 -7.48
N TYR A 165 -7.70 -1.04 -6.30
CA TYR A 165 -7.20 -2.33 -5.83
C TYR A 165 -8.22 -3.04 -4.91
N GLY A 166 -8.37 -4.36 -5.09
CA GLY A 166 -9.23 -5.20 -4.25
C GLY A 166 -8.62 -5.56 -2.89
N GLY A 167 -8.27 -4.56 -2.06
CA GLY A 167 -7.44 -4.78 -0.87
C GLY A 167 -8.14 -5.19 0.42
N TRP A 168 -9.47 -5.33 0.45
CA TRP A 168 -10.21 -5.61 1.69
C TRP A 168 -9.80 -6.91 2.40
N TYR A 169 -9.42 -7.95 1.65
CA TYR A 169 -8.86 -9.17 2.26
C TYR A 169 -7.52 -8.89 2.96
N ARG A 170 -6.66 -8.07 2.35
CA ARG A 170 -5.38 -7.66 2.97
C ARG A 170 -5.59 -6.80 4.20
N ALA A 171 -6.62 -5.96 4.21
CA ALA A 171 -7.03 -5.22 5.40
C ALA A 171 -7.34 -6.18 6.55
N LEU A 172 -8.16 -7.22 6.34
CA LEU A 172 -8.45 -8.23 7.36
C LEU A 172 -7.20 -8.96 7.84
N GLU A 173 -6.32 -9.40 6.93
CA GLU A 173 -5.07 -10.08 7.32
C GLU A 173 -4.16 -9.17 8.15
N SER A 174 -4.01 -7.90 7.78
CA SER A 174 -3.22 -6.94 8.55
C SER A 174 -3.83 -6.67 9.93
N ILE A 175 -5.14 -6.46 10.00
CA ILE A 175 -5.87 -6.27 11.26
C ILE A 175 -5.70 -7.48 12.17
N LYS A 176 -5.82 -8.69 11.63
CA LYS A 176 -5.56 -9.95 12.34
C LYS A 176 -4.15 -9.97 12.93
N LEU A 177 -3.13 -9.64 12.14
CA LEU A 177 -1.74 -9.60 12.61
C LEU A 177 -1.51 -8.57 13.71
N GLY A 178 -2.13 -7.38 13.60
CA GLY A 178 -1.89 -6.28 14.53
C GLY A 178 -2.75 -6.28 15.80
N LEU A 179 -3.99 -6.76 15.73
CA LEU A 179 -4.97 -6.61 16.81
C LEU A 179 -5.48 -7.94 17.37
N GLU A 180 -5.46 -9.01 16.58
CA GLU A 180 -6.06 -10.30 16.96
C GLU A 180 -5.04 -11.39 17.31
N ASN A 181 -3.77 -11.14 17.02
CA ASN A 181 -2.66 -12.00 17.39
C ASN A 181 -1.84 -11.36 18.52
N GLY A 182 -1.02 -12.19 19.18
CA GLY A 182 -0.04 -11.71 20.15
C GLY A 182 -0.03 -12.52 21.44
N SER A 183 0.93 -13.44 21.53
CA SER A 183 1.44 -13.90 22.83
C SER A 183 2.40 -12.85 23.43
N ARG A 184 2.75 -12.95 24.73
CA ARG A 184 3.80 -12.08 25.33
C ARG A 184 5.12 -12.08 24.56
N ARG A 185 5.42 -13.17 23.82
CA ARG A 185 6.67 -13.33 23.07
C ARG A 185 6.69 -12.53 21.76
N GLU A 186 5.53 -12.21 21.21
CA GLU A 186 5.39 -11.49 19.92
C GLU A 186 5.02 -10.02 20.11
N ALA A 187 4.85 -9.58 21.36
CA ALA A 187 4.39 -8.24 21.71
C ALA A 187 5.22 -7.14 21.03
N GLN A 188 6.54 -7.33 20.91
CA GLN A 188 7.42 -6.38 20.24
C GLN A 188 7.07 -6.19 18.76
N ASN A 189 6.95 -7.29 17.99
CA ASN A 189 6.63 -7.23 16.56
C ASN A 189 5.22 -6.69 16.32
N VAL A 190 4.26 -7.06 17.19
CA VAL A 190 2.91 -6.50 17.16
C VAL A 190 2.96 -4.99 17.34
N ILE A 191 3.61 -4.50 18.39
CA ILE A 191 3.61 -3.06 18.75
C ILE A 191 4.41 -2.24 17.75
N GLN A 192 5.55 -2.73 17.28
CA GLN A 192 6.45 -1.94 16.42
C GLN A 192 6.20 -2.09 14.92
N CYS A 193 5.39 -3.05 14.49
CA CYS A 193 5.18 -3.31 13.06
C CYS A 193 3.71 -3.56 12.71
N PHE A 194 3.09 -4.61 13.27
CA PHE A 194 1.77 -5.03 12.81
C PHE A 194 0.63 -4.11 13.23
N ALA A 195 0.65 -3.60 14.46
CA ALA A 195 -0.34 -2.64 14.94
C ALA A 195 -0.24 -1.29 14.21
N PRO A 196 0.96 -0.70 13.97
CA PRO A 196 1.07 0.49 13.14
C PRO A 196 0.63 0.26 11.68
N ALA A 197 0.93 -0.89 11.10
CA ALA A 197 0.45 -1.26 9.76
C ALA A 197 -1.08 -1.41 9.74
N THR A 198 -1.68 -1.87 10.84
CA THR A 198 -3.14 -1.90 11.00
C THR A 198 -3.72 -0.49 11.14
N ALA A 199 -3.08 0.39 11.90
CA ALA A 199 -3.47 1.78 12.01
C ALA A 199 -3.48 2.49 10.64
N ALA A 200 -2.53 2.16 9.76
CA ALA A 200 -2.48 2.69 8.39
C ALA A 200 -3.71 2.33 7.52
N TRP A 201 -4.47 1.30 7.89
CA TRP A 201 -5.79 1.03 7.30
C TRP A 201 -6.88 1.89 7.95
N PHE A 202 -6.97 1.90 9.28
CA PHE A 202 -8.05 2.60 9.97
C PHE A 202 -8.00 4.12 9.81
N ILE A 203 -6.82 4.74 9.84
CA ILE A 203 -6.69 6.20 9.76
C ILE A 203 -7.38 6.78 8.51
N PRO A 204 -7.08 6.32 7.28
CA PRO A 204 -7.74 6.85 6.09
C PRO A 204 -9.08 6.17 5.75
N SER A 205 -9.36 4.96 6.27
CA SER A 205 -10.49 4.14 5.80
C SER A 205 -11.48 3.66 6.87
N SER A 206 -11.49 4.27 8.05
CA SER A 206 -12.38 3.87 9.17
C SER A 206 -13.85 3.79 8.77
N GLN A 207 -14.38 4.78 8.04
CA GLN A 207 -15.77 4.76 7.61
C GLN A 207 -16.06 3.57 6.68
N GLN A 208 -15.19 3.31 5.70
CA GLN A 208 -15.38 2.21 4.75
C GLN A 208 -15.25 0.84 5.44
N ILE A 209 -14.30 0.68 6.37
CA ILE A 209 -14.18 -0.54 7.18
C ILE A 209 -15.44 -0.74 8.03
N TYR A 210 -15.96 0.32 8.66
CA TYR A 210 -17.19 0.26 9.43
C TYR A 210 -18.38 -0.15 8.55
N ASP A 211 -18.50 0.39 7.33
CA ASP A 211 -19.53 0.00 6.38
C ASP A 211 -19.40 -1.48 5.95
N LYS A 212 -18.17 -2.00 5.80
CA LYS A 212 -17.94 -3.44 5.57
C LYS A 212 -18.37 -4.28 6.77
N CYS A 213 -18.16 -3.80 8.00
CA CYS A 213 -18.64 -4.44 9.22
C CYS A 213 -20.17 -4.46 9.30
N LYS A 214 -20.85 -3.35 8.98
CA LYS A 214 -22.31 -3.30 8.86
C LYS A 214 -22.85 -4.29 7.83
N ALA A 215 -22.16 -4.41 6.69
CA ALA A 215 -22.53 -5.31 5.62
C ALA A 215 -22.18 -6.78 5.88
N ASN A 216 -21.53 -7.13 7.00
CA ASN A 216 -20.98 -8.45 7.26
C ASN A 216 -20.15 -8.98 6.07
N ALA A 217 -19.23 -8.18 5.54
CA ALA A 217 -18.45 -8.57 4.36
C ALA A 217 -17.40 -9.67 4.68
N LEU A 218 -17.05 -10.48 3.68
CA LEU A 218 -16.00 -11.52 3.76
C LEU A 218 -16.20 -12.59 4.85
N GLN A 219 -17.44 -12.99 5.12
CA GLN A 219 -17.76 -14.03 6.14
C GLN A 219 -17.19 -15.42 5.80
N ASP A 220 -16.93 -15.67 4.53
CA ASP A 220 -16.27 -16.87 4.00
C ASP A 220 -14.75 -16.88 4.22
N SER A 221 -14.17 -15.75 4.65
CA SER A 221 -12.75 -15.67 4.97
C SER A 221 -12.41 -16.51 6.20
N SER A 222 -11.36 -17.32 6.13
CA SER A 222 -10.76 -17.98 7.31
C SER A 222 -9.82 -17.06 8.10
N SER A 223 -9.75 -15.76 7.74
CA SER A 223 -8.87 -14.79 8.36
C SER A 223 -9.38 -14.37 9.75
N HIS A 224 -8.81 -14.99 10.79
CA HIS A 224 -8.91 -14.50 12.17
C HIS A 224 -7.67 -14.83 13.00
N GLY A 225 -7.42 -14.03 14.03
CA GLY A 225 -6.37 -14.25 14.99
C GLY A 225 -6.82 -15.05 16.21
N GLN A 226 -5.87 -15.44 17.06
CA GLN A 226 -6.13 -16.29 18.22
C GLN A 226 -6.95 -15.60 19.32
N LEU A 227 -6.88 -14.27 19.42
CA LEU A 227 -7.58 -13.49 20.44
C LEU A 227 -9.04 -13.23 20.06
N TRP A 228 -9.38 -13.28 18.77
CA TRP A 228 -10.76 -13.13 18.31
C TRP A 228 -11.49 -14.48 18.40
N LYS A 229 -12.66 -14.50 19.05
CA LYS A 229 -13.48 -15.70 19.27
C LYS A 229 -14.85 -15.65 18.58
N GLY A 230 -15.14 -14.56 17.88
CA GLY A 230 -16.39 -14.40 17.14
C GLY A 230 -16.33 -14.96 15.72
N LYS A 231 -17.24 -14.48 14.86
CA LYS A 231 -17.35 -14.93 13.47
C LYS A 231 -16.22 -14.39 12.59
N SER A 232 -15.96 -15.11 11.50
CA SER A 232 -15.09 -14.70 10.40
C SER A 232 -15.56 -13.41 9.72
N GLY A 233 -14.67 -12.80 8.91
CA GLY A 233 -14.99 -11.61 8.13
C GLY A 233 -15.13 -10.32 8.95
N PHE A 234 -15.65 -9.29 8.32
CA PHE A 234 -16.00 -8.02 8.97
C PHE A 234 -17.31 -8.17 9.74
N SER A 235 -17.37 -7.65 10.96
CA SER A 235 -18.61 -7.59 11.75
C SER A 235 -18.54 -6.43 12.75
N LEU A 236 -19.69 -5.96 13.23
CA LEU A 236 -19.75 -4.88 14.24
C LEU A 236 -19.17 -5.32 15.58
N GLU A 237 -19.32 -6.58 15.97
CA GLU A 237 -18.68 -7.10 17.19
C GLU A 237 -17.15 -7.11 17.03
N ARG A 238 -16.66 -7.46 15.84
CA ARG A 238 -15.23 -7.48 15.53
C ARG A 238 -14.64 -6.08 15.48
N TRP A 239 -15.40 -5.11 14.96
CA TRP A 239 -15.07 -3.68 15.03
C TRP A 239 -14.88 -3.19 16.47
N ALA A 240 -15.85 -3.47 17.36
CA ALA A 240 -15.76 -3.10 18.77
C ALA A 240 -14.54 -3.75 19.44
N PHE A 241 -14.27 -5.02 19.12
CA PHE A 241 -13.06 -5.71 19.57
C PHE A 241 -11.79 -4.99 19.10
N TRP A 242 -11.62 -4.71 17.82
CA TRP A 242 -10.45 -4.00 17.29
C TRP A 242 -10.21 -2.66 17.96
N ARG A 243 -11.27 -1.89 18.16
CA ARG A 243 -11.21 -0.59 18.83
C ARG A 243 -10.69 -0.73 20.26
N SER A 244 -11.17 -1.73 21.00
CA SER A 244 -10.65 -2.04 22.35
C SER A 244 -9.17 -2.44 22.36
N ARG A 245 -8.68 -3.06 21.28
CA ARG A 245 -7.28 -3.47 21.15
C ARG A 245 -6.35 -2.29 20.96
N PHE A 246 -6.75 -1.26 20.20
CA PHE A 246 -5.97 -0.01 20.14
C PHE A 246 -5.86 0.67 21.51
N VAL A 247 -6.94 0.70 22.31
CA VAL A 247 -6.89 1.23 23.69
C VAL A 247 -5.88 0.46 24.55
N GLN A 248 -5.82 -0.86 24.42
CA GLN A 248 -4.83 -1.67 25.14
C GLN A 248 -3.39 -1.37 24.67
N LEU A 249 -3.18 -1.19 23.37
CA LEU A 249 -1.87 -0.88 22.79
C LEU A 249 -1.36 0.51 23.20
N ILE A 250 -2.24 1.52 23.27
CA ILE A 250 -1.92 2.87 23.76
C ILE A 250 -1.33 2.84 25.17
N ASN A 251 -1.85 1.96 26.02
CA ASN A 251 -1.46 1.82 27.43
C ASN A 251 -0.36 0.77 27.65
N HIS A 252 0.15 0.13 26.59
CA HIS A 252 1.14 -0.93 26.72
C HIS A 252 2.54 -0.37 27.05
N SER A 253 3.30 -1.06 27.92
CA SER A 253 4.60 -0.59 28.41
C SER A 253 5.69 -0.46 27.34
N LEU A 254 5.60 -1.25 26.26
CA LEU A 254 6.51 -1.20 25.11
C LEU A 254 6.15 -0.12 24.08
N THR A 255 5.02 0.58 24.25
CA THR A 255 4.55 1.59 23.31
C THR A 255 5.30 2.90 23.54
N THR A 256 6.06 3.34 22.54
CA THR A 256 6.72 4.65 22.51
C THR A 256 5.69 5.77 22.29
N ASP A 257 6.09 7.02 22.53
CA ASP A 257 5.20 8.17 22.32
C ASP A 257 4.74 8.30 20.86
N GLU A 258 5.66 8.14 19.90
CA GLU A 258 5.36 8.10 18.46
C GLU A 258 4.31 7.03 18.10
N LEU A 259 4.47 5.82 18.62
CA LEU A 259 3.51 4.73 18.39
C LEU A 259 2.17 5.00 19.09
N ARG A 260 2.19 5.63 20.25
CA ARG A 260 0.98 6.01 20.99
C ARG A 260 0.15 7.00 20.19
N GLU A 261 0.78 7.99 19.57
CA GLU A 261 0.11 8.96 18.70
C GLU A 261 -0.55 8.27 17.50
N ILE A 262 0.14 7.31 16.86
CA ILE A 262 -0.41 6.54 15.74
C ILE A 262 -1.64 5.73 16.18
N PHE A 263 -1.58 5.04 17.32
CA PHE A 263 -2.70 4.25 17.82
C PHE A 263 -3.87 5.12 18.27
N LEU A 264 -3.60 6.27 18.85
CA LEU A 264 -4.63 7.25 19.21
C LEU A 264 -5.32 7.82 17.96
N ALA A 265 -4.56 8.11 16.91
CA ALA A 265 -5.12 8.56 15.63
C ALA A 265 -6.06 7.51 15.02
N ALA A 266 -5.67 6.23 15.05
CA ALA A 266 -6.53 5.14 14.58
C ALA A 266 -7.79 5.00 15.45
N GLU A 267 -7.67 5.02 16.78
CA GLU A 267 -8.82 4.93 17.69
C GLU A 267 -9.78 6.11 17.49
N THR A 268 -9.24 7.32 17.34
CA THR A 268 -10.03 8.54 17.07
C THR A 268 -10.75 8.44 15.73
N ALA A 269 -10.07 7.98 14.66
CA ALA A 269 -10.68 7.78 13.36
C ALA A 269 -11.83 6.76 13.42
N MET A 270 -11.65 5.68 14.17
CA MET A 270 -12.71 4.69 14.43
C MET A 270 -13.86 5.28 15.26
N GLY A 271 -13.58 6.15 16.23
CA GLY A 271 -14.60 6.82 17.03
C GLY A 271 -15.41 7.88 16.27
N GLY A 272 -14.86 8.40 15.17
CA GLY A 272 -15.48 9.43 14.33
C GLY A 272 -16.39 8.93 13.21
N VAL A 273 -16.59 7.61 13.08
CA VAL A 273 -17.47 7.05 12.04
C VAL A 273 -18.94 7.41 12.26
N ARG A 274 -19.69 7.58 11.17
CA ARG A 274 -21.14 7.81 11.22
C ARG A 274 -21.86 6.47 11.25
N GLU A 275 -22.61 6.23 12.32
CA GLU A 275 -23.39 5.01 12.54
C GLU A 275 -24.58 4.90 11.58
#